data_AF-A0AAE0PWH1-F1
#
_entry.id   AF-A0AAE0PWH1-F1
#
_cell.length_a   1.000
_cell.length_b   1.000
_cell.length_c   1.000
_cell.angle_alpha   90.00
_cell.angle_beta   90.00
_cell.angle_gamma   90.00
#
_symmetry.space_group_name_H-M   'P 1'
#
loop_
_entity.id
_entity.type
_entity.pdbx_description
1 polymer ?
#
loop_
_entity_poly.entity_id
_entity_poly.type
_entity_poly.pdbx_seq_one_letter_code
_entity_poly.pdbx_strand_id
1 'polypeptide(L)'
;MNCHDRNMFWQGHRPQSTSKIFLSLVLLAIIALVNTTVPCNQSCTKTIHKGVKLSKFMKRNTAELLKAYQASEGDFAKQFCKMQMDNVPSSSISGETSSDRMLNIYTRLKEFQPHIKKVLKQQTVLLPSQSSLLTSLDETLQRAGHLAHRMNCILQILQPNIPIFEPAASPTGIPLPQNVFQQKVYGCVVLTRLNKFLSGVVDELRSFKGSMCVKKKKKKRNCGDVIQVVDNDLK
;
A
#
# COMPACT_ATOMS: atom_id res chain seq x y z
N MET A 1 26.72 29.58 74.63
CA MET A 1 27.45 28.64 73.76
C MET A 1 27.35 27.25 74.36
N ASN A 2 26.55 26.38 73.75
CA ASN A 2 26.76 24.93 73.68
C ASN A 2 25.75 24.32 72.70
N CYS A 3 26.28 23.51 71.79
CA CYS A 3 25.60 22.73 70.78
C CYS A 3 24.60 21.72 71.37
N HIS A 4 23.55 21.39 70.61
CA HIS A 4 23.38 20.01 70.14
C HIS A 4 22.40 19.90 68.97
N ASP A 5 22.95 19.50 67.83
CA ASP A 5 22.26 18.98 66.65
C ASP A 5 21.41 17.76 66.95
N ARG A 6 20.26 17.69 66.27
CA ARG A 6 19.65 16.41 65.91
C ARG A 6 19.03 16.51 64.51
N ASN A 7 19.88 16.34 63.51
CA ASN A 7 19.47 16.08 62.13
C ASN A 7 18.86 14.68 62.03
N MET A 8 17.59 14.59 61.60
CA MET A 8 17.01 13.34 61.12
C MET A 8 17.03 13.33 59.59
N PHE A 9 17.93 12.51 59.05
CA PHE A 9 17.97 12.12 57.64
C PHE A 9 16.76 11.22 57.34
N TRP A 10 15.77 11.75 56.63
CA TRP A 10 14.79 10.92 55.93
C TRP A 10 15.40 10.51 54.59
N GLN A 11 15.81 9.24 54.48
CA GLN A 11 16.16 8.64 53.20
C GLN A 11 14.90 8.55 52.33
N GLY A 12 14.77 9.49 51.40
CA GLY A 12 13.81 9.40 50.31
C GLY A 12 14.15 8.21 49.43
N HIS A 13 13.26 7.20 49.39
CA HIS A 13 13.29 6.16 48.38
C HIS A 13 13.27 6.80 46.98
N ARG A 14 14.39 6.69 46.27
CA ARG A 14 14.52 7.08 44.86
C ARG A 14 14.06 5.89 44.01
N PRO A 15 12.91 5.94 43.30
CA PRO A 15 12.53 4.89 42.36
C PRO A 15 13.35 5.06 41.07
N GLN A 16 14.63 4.73 41.10
CA GLN A 16 15.55 4.95 39.97
C GLN A 16 15.54 3.80 38.93
N SER A 17 14.63 2.81 39.07
CA SER A 17 14.66 1.60 38.25
C SER A 17 13.44 1.43 37.33
N THR A 18 12.27 1.97 37.67
CA THR A 18 11.05 1.72 36.89
C THR A 18 10.96 2.59 35.63
N SER A 19 11.38 3.86 35.70
CA SER A 19 11.32 4.80 34.56
C SER A 19 12.08 4.32 33.32
N LYS A 20 13.27 3.71 33.50
CA LYS A 20 14.08 3.18 32.39
C LYS A 20 13.43 1.95 31.75
N ILE A 21 12.83 1.08 32.55
CA ILE A 21 12.11 -0.10 32.06
C ILE A 21 10.88 0.32 31.25
N PHE A 22 10.10 1.28 31.73
CA PHE A 22 8.96 1.82 30.99
C PHE A 22 9.37 2.49 29.68
N LEU A 23 10.43 3.30 29.69
CA LEU A 23 10.98 3.90 28.46
C LEU A 23 11.45 2.84 27.46
N SER A 24 12.07 1.76 27.95
CA SER A 24 12.57 0.66 27.11
C SER A 24 11.42 -0.14 26.50
N LEU A 25 10.37 -0.42 27.28
CA LEU A 25 9.15 -1.10 26.83
C LEU A 25 8.35 -0.23 25.85
N VAL A 26 8.27 1.07 26.10
CA VAL A 26 7.65 2.03 25.17
C VAL A 26 8.45 2.11 23.88
N LEU A 27 9.79 2.16 23.94
CA LEU A 27 10.63 2.12 22.74
C LEU A 27 10.45 0.81 21.96
N LEU A 28 10.46 -0.34 22.65
CA LEU A 28 10.25 -1.65 22.02
C LEU A 28 8.86 -1.78 21.43
N ALA A 29 7.83 -1.23 22.09
CA ALA A 29 6.47 -1.18 21.56
C ALA A 29 6.40 -0.30 20.30
N ILE A 30 7.06 0.88 20.29
CA ILE A 30 7.15 1.74 19.12
C ILE A 30 7.90 1.03 17.99
N ILE A 31 9.05 0.41 18.28
CA ILE A 31 9.83 -0.35 17.30
C ILE A 31 9.02 -1.53 16.75
N ALA A 32 8.29 -2.26 17.61
CA ALA A 32 7.44 -3.37 17.19
C ALA A 32 6.23 -2.89 16.36
N LEU A 33 5.63 -1.74 16.70
CA LEU A 33 4.55 -1.12 15.91
C LEU A 33 5.04 -0.72 14.52
N VAL A 34 6.24 -0.12 14.45
CA VAL A 34 6.89 0.32 13.21
C VAL A 34 7.38 -0.87 12.36
N ASN A 35 7.83 -1.95 13.00
CA ASN A 35 8.40 -3.14 12.35
C ASN A 35 7.38 -4.24 12.02
N THR A 36 6.07 -3.98 12.08
CA THR A 36 5.06 -4.93 11.58
C THR A 36 5.10 -5.11 10.04
N THR A 37 5.97 -4.37 9.35
CA THR A 37 6.12 -4.47 7.90
C THR A 37 7.05 -5.63 7.52
N VAL A 38 6.49 -6.61 6.79
CA VAL A 38 7.27 -7.66 6.14
C VAL A 38 8.41 -7.02 5.34
N PRO A 39 9.68 -7.38 5.59
CA PRO A 39 10.81 -6.68 5.00
C PRO A 39 10.84 -6.89 3.48
N CYS A 40 11.22 -5.84 2.76
CA CYS A 40 11.27 -5.82 1.30
C CYS A 40 12.65 -6.28 0.80
N ASN A 41 12.88 -7.60 0.80
CA ASN A 41 14.21 -8.20 0.60
C ASN A 41 14.64 -8.30 -0.88
N GLN A 42 13.85 -7.76 -1.81
CA GLN A 42 14.02 -7.93 -3.25
C GLN A 42 14.52 -6.65 -3.91
N SER A 43 15.38 -6.79 -4.93
CA SER A 43 15.86 -5.64 -5.69
C SER A 43 14.70 -4.93 -6.40
N CYS A 44 14.83 -3.61 -6.56
CA CYS A 44 13.88 -2.73 -7.25
C CYS A 44 13.32 -3.36 -8.54
N THR A 45 14.22 -3.81 -9.44
CA THR A 45 13.83 -4.41 -10.73
C THR A 45 13.00 -5.69 -10.56
N LYS A 46 13.36 -6.55 -9.60
CA LYS A 46 12.62 -7.80 -9.32
C LYS A 46 11.24 -7.47 -8.73
N THR A 47 11.16 -6.50 -7.83
CA THR A 47 9.91 -6.05 -7.20
C THR A 47 8.94 -5.48 -8.24
N ILE A 48 9.40 -4.57 -9.10
CA ILE A 48 8.60 -4.00 -10.20
C ILE A 48 8.15 -5.12 -11.16
N HIS A 49 9.05 -6.01 -11.58
CA HIS A 49 8.69 -7.09 -12.50
C HIS A 49 7.59 -8.00 -11.94
N LYS A 50 7.70 -8.40 -10.67
CA LYS A 50 6.66 -9.18 -10.00
C LYS A 50 5.36 -8.37 -9.82
N GLY A 51 5.46 -7.08 -9.56
CA GLY A 51 4.32 -6.16 -9.53
C GLY A 51 3.55 -6.14 -10.85
N VAL A 52 4.25 -5.96 -11.98
CA VAL A 52 3.66 -6.02 -13.33
C VAL A 52 3.01 -7.37 -13.60
N LYS A 53 3.66 -8.48 -13.23
CA LYS A 53 3.09 -9.83 -13.44
C LYS A 53 1.79 -10.00 -12.64
N LEU A 54 1.81 -9.60 -11.36
CA LEU A 54 0.65 -9.70 -10.48
C LEU A 54 -0.49 -8.80 -10.93
N SER A 55 -0.23 -7.54 -11.28
CA SER A 55 -1.27 -6.60 -11.73
C SER A 55 -1.91 -7.04 -13.05
N LYS A 56 -1.13 -7.58 -14.00
CA LYS A 56 -1.67 -8.17 -15.24
C LYS A 56 -2.58 -9.36 -14.96
N PHE A 57 -2.16 -10.23 -14.04
CA PHE A 57 -2.93 -11.40 -13.66
C PHE A 57 -4.24 -11.00 -12.97
N MET A 58 -4.16 -10.08 -12.00
CA MET A 58 -5.34 -9.53 -11.34
C MET A 58 -6.29 -8.87 -12.34
N LYS A 59 -5.81 -8.04 -13.26
CA LYS A 59 -6.66 -7.44 -14.30
C LYS A 59 -7.45 -8.50 -15.07
N ARG A 60 -6.80 -9.56 -15.53
CA ARG A 60 -7.46 -10.65 -16.26
C ARG A 60 -8.48 -11.36 -15.38
N ASN A 61 -8.10 -11.76 -14.18
CA ASN A 61 -8.99 -12.48 -13.28
C ASN A 61 -10.18 -11.62 -12.81
N THR A 62 -9.98 -10.32 -12.57
CA THR A 62 -11.07 -9.41 -12.24
C THR A 62 -12.00 -9.19 -13.42
N ALA A 63 -11.50 -9.20 -14.66
CA ALA A 63 -12.35 -9.15 -15.85
C ALA A 63 -13.22 -10.42 -15.99
N GLU A 64 -12.65 -11.61 -15.75
CA GLU A 64 -13.42 -12.87 -15.76
C GLU A 64 -14.39 -12.94 -14.58
N LEU A 65 -13.98 -12.52 -13.39
CA LEU A 65 -14.85 -12.39 -12.22
C LEU A 65 -16.01 -11.44 -12.50
N LEU A 66 -15.78 -10.29 -13.14
CA LEU A 66 -16.82 -9.35 -13.51
C LEU A 66 -17.82 -9.96 -14.49
N LYS A 67 -17.38 -10.76 -15.46
CA LYS A 67 -18.27 -11.49 -16.37
C LYS A 67 -19.11 -12.53 -15.62
N ALA A 68 -18.47 -13.33 -14.76
CA ALA A 68 -19.16 -14.34 -13.95
C ALA A 68 -20.20 -13.69 -13.02
N TYR A 69 -19.83 -12.57 -12.39
CA TYR A 69 -20.71 -11.77 -11.56
C TYR A 69 -21.90 -11.24 -12.38
N GLN A 70 -21.67 -10.69 -13.58
CA GLN A 70 -22.78 -10.23 -14.43
C GLN A 70 -23.71 -11.37 -14.86
N ALA A 71 -23.15 -12.56 -15.15
CA ALA A 71 -23.93 -13.72 -15.57
C ALA A 71 -24.83 -14.26 -14.45
N SER A 72 -24.41 -14.15 -13.17
CA SER A 72 -25.22 -14.57 -12.03
C SER A 72 -26.38 -13.60 -11.70
N GLU A 73 -26.40 -12.40 -12.30
CA GLU A 73 -27.32 -11.32 -11.93
C GLU A 73 -28.43 -11.04 -12.97
N GLY A 74 -28.38 -11.67 -14.14
CA GLY A 74 -29.39 -11.58 -15.20
C GLY A 74 -29.19 -10.43 -16.22
N ASP A 75 -30.16 -10.26 -17.13
CA ASP A 75 -30.00 -9.47 -18.37
C ASP A 75 -29.66 -7.98 -18.18
N PHE A 76 -30.08 -7.38 -17.07
CA PHE A 76 -29.83 -5.95 -16.78
C PHE A 76 -28.49 -5.67 -16.10
N ALA A 77 -27.72 -6.71 -15.74
CA ALA A 77 -26.47 -6.57 -14.99
C ALA A 77 -25.51 -5.58 -15.66
N LYS A 78 -25.33 -5.66 -16.98
CA LYS A 78 -24.40 -4.78 -17.73
C LYS A 78 -24.70 -3.29 -17.59
N GLN A 79 -25.97 -2.90 -17.43
CA GLN A 79 -26.37 -1.50 -17.27
C GLN A 79 -26.09 -1.02 -15.85
N PHE A 80 -26.38 -1.84 -14.85
CA PHE A 80 -26.12 -1.52 -13.44
C PHE A 80 -24.64 -1.33 -13.12
N CYS A 81 -23.75 -2.10 -13.75
CA CYS A 81 -22.30 -1.98 -13.57
C CYS A 81 -21.73 -0.62 -14.03
N LYS A 82 -22.48 0.14 -14.84
CA LYS A 82 -22.10 1.47 -15.31
C LYS A 82 -22.66 2.60 -14.45
N MET A 83 -23.49 2.29 -13.46
CA MET A 83 -24.04 3.31 -12.56
C MET A 83 -22.92 4.01 -11.78
N GLN A 84 -23.06 5.32 -11.62
CA GLN A 84 -22.18 6.09 -10.76
C GLN A 84 -22.56 5.86 -9.30
N MET A 85 -21.57 5.61 -8.47
CA MET A 85 -21.71 5.59 -7.01
C MET A 85 -20.53 6.33 -6.39
N ASP A 86 -20.81 7.34 -5.58
CA ASP A 86 -19.76 8.16 -4.97
C ASP A 86 -19.01 7.40 -3.86
N ASN A 87 -19.68 6.41 -3.26
CA ASN A 87 -19.16 5.58 -2.17
C ASN A 87 -18.34 4.37 -2.66
N VAL A 88 -17.64 4.49 -3.79
CA VAL A 88 -16.74 3.42 -4.30
C VAL A 88 -15.42 4.05 -4.74
N PRO A 89 -14.26 3.46 -4.42
CA PRO A 89 -12.96 4.05 -4.75
C PRO A 89 -12.83 4.40 -6.23
N SER A 90 -12.18 5.54 -6.51
CA SER A 90 -11.93 5.97 -7.88
C SER A 90 -11.00 4.99 -8.60
N SER A 91 -11.21 4.83 -9.90
CA SER A 91 -10.30 4.08 -10.77
C SER A 91 -9.11 4.89 -11.29
N SER A 92 -9.10 6.21 -11.09
CA SER A 92 -8.03 7.08 -11.58
C SER A 92 -6.78 6.97 -10.72
N ILE A 93 -5.62 7.04 -11.38
CA ILE A 93 -4.33 7.21 -10.72
C ILE A 93 -3.95 8.67 -10.84
N SER A 94 -3.59 9.29 -9.72
CA SER A 94 -3.17 10.70 -9.64
C SER A 94 -1.80 10.84 -8.99
N GLY A 95 -1.10 11.92 -9.30
CA GLY A 95 0.22 12.23 -8.74
C GLY A 95 1.19 12.77 -9.79
N GLU A 96 1.95 13.79 -9.41
CA GLU A 96 2.90 14.47 -10.30
C GLU A 96 4.16 13.62 -10.49
N THR A 97 4.71 13.11 -9.38
CA THR A 97 5.90 12.28 -9.40
C THR A 97 5.56 10.78 -9.45
N SER A 98 6.53 9.95 -9.85
CA SER A 98 6.37 8.48 -9.81
C SER A 98 6.12 7.96 -8.39
N SER A 99 6.69 8.63 -7.40
CA SER A 99 6.46 8.38 -5.99
C SER A 99 5.01 8.65 -5.59
N ASP A 100 4.45 9.80 -6.00
CA ASP A 100 3.07 10.17 -5.70
C ASP A 100 2.08 9.21 -6.36
N ARG A 101 2.32 8.84 -7.62
CA ARG A 101 1.49 7.85 -8.33
C ARG A 101 1.56 6.48 -7.66
N MET A 102 2.74 6.05 -7.21
CA MET A 102 2.88 4.79 -6.47
C MET A 102 2.14 4.83 -5.13
N LEU A 103 2.22 5.95 -4.41
CA LEU A 103 1.50 6.15 -3.15
C LEU A 103 0.00 6.14 -3.39
N ASN A 104 -0.46 6.80 -4.45
CA ASN A 104 -1.86 6.79 -4.86
C ASN A 104 -2.34 5.37 -5.18
N ILE A 105 -1.56 4.57 -5.93
CA ILE A 105 -1.89 3.17 -6.20
C ILE A 105 -1.97 2.37 -4.90
N TYR A 106 -0.99 2.52 -3.99
CA TYR A 106 -1.00 1.87 -2.69
C TYR A 106 -2.28 2.20 -1.91
N THR A 107 -2.59 3.49 -1.79
CA THR A 107 -3.79 3.98 -1.10
C THR A 107 -5.07 3.44 -1.73
N ARG A 108 -5.22 3.51 -3.05
CA ARG A 108 -6.39 2.97 -3.75
C ARG A 108 -6.55 1.47 -3.56
N LEU A 109 -5.46 0.69 -3.56
CA LEU A 109 -5.54 -0.75 -3.27
C LEU A 109 -6.05 -1.02 -1.85
N LYS A 110 -5.60 -0.24 -0.87
CA LYS A 110 -6.08 -0.31 0.51
C LYS A 110 -7.54 0.11 0.64
N GLU A 111 -7.97 1.10 -0.13
CA GLU A 111 -9.38 1.49 -0.21
C GLU A 111 -10.24 0.41 -0.88
N PHE A 112 -9.79 -0.26 -1.95
CA PHE A 112 -10.59 -1.30 -2.60
C PHE A 112 -10.81 -2.54 -1.71
N GLN A 113 -9.86 -2.91 -0.85
CA GLN A 113 -9.96 -4.11 0.00
C GLN A 113 -11.25 -4.21 0.85
N PRO A 114 -11.64 -3.20 1.65
CA PRO A 114 -12.90 -3.25 2.39
C PRO A 114 -14.13 -3.35 1.48
N HIS A 115 -14.11 -2.73 0.29
CA HIS A 115 -15.20 -2.83 -0.67
C HIS A 115 -15.30 -4.26 -1.24
N ILE A 116 -14.18 -4.88 -1.64
CA ILE A 116 -14.16 -6.28 -2.11
C ILE A 116 -14.65 -7.21 -1.00
N LYS A 117 -14.19 -7.01 0.24
CA LYS A 117 -14.63 -7.78 1.41
C LYS A 117 -16.13 -7.65 1.67
N LYS A 118 -16.70 -6.46 1.48
CA LYS A 118 -18.15 -6.21 1.60
C LYS A 118 -18.91 -6.99 0.53
N VAL A 119 -18.46 -6.96 -0.72
CA VAL A 119 -19.06 -7.71 -1.84
C VAL A 119 -19.01 -9.20 -1.57
N LEU A 120 -17.86 -9.72 -1.12
CA LEU A 120 -17.72 -11.13 -0.73
C LEU A 120 -18.75 -11.50 0.34
N LYS A 121 -18.85 -10.72 1.43
CA LYS A 121 -19.83 -10.96 2.51
C LYS A 121 -21.28 -10.93 2.02
N GLN A 122 -21.63 -9.98 1.14
CA GLN A 122 -22.96 -9.90 0.55
C GLN A 122 -23.27 -11.17 -0.27
N GLN A 123 -22.32 -11.60 -1.10
CA GLN A 123 -22.49 -12.78 -1.94
C GLN A 123 -22.52 -14.10 -1.16
N THR A 124 -21.83 -14.19 -0.01
CA THR A 124 -21.92 -15.38 0.86
C THR A 124 -23.34 -15.63 1.38
N VAL A 125 -24.16 -14.59 1.52
CA VAL A 125 -25.57 -14.71 1.93
C VAL A 125 -26.48 -15.11 0.76
N LEU A 126 -26.09 -14.78 -0.47
CA LEU A 126 -26.91 -14.96 -1.67
C LEU A 126 -26.58 -16.25 -2.45
N LEU A 127 -25.36 -16.79 -2.30
CA LEU A 127 -24.86 -17.90 -3.09
C LEU A 127 -24.54 -19.12 -2.21
N PRO A 128 -24.62 -20.34 -2.78
CA PRO A 128 -24.12 -21.54 -2.12
C PRO A 128 -22.65 -21.42 -1.73
N SER A 129 -22.27 -22.04 -0.61
CA SER A 129 -20.91 -21.97 -0.04
C SER A 129 -19.80 -22.46 -0.99
N GLN A 130 -20.12 -23.36 -1.93
CA GLN A 130 -19.19 -23.90 -2.92
C GLN A 130 -19.16 -23.11 -4.26
N SER A 131 -19.72 -21.90 -4.28
CA SER A 131 -19.74 -21.07 -5.49
C SER A 131 -18.32 -20.63 -5.89
N SER A 132 -17.96 -20.89 -7.14
CA SER A 132 -16.70 -20.43 -7.73
C SER A 132 -16.55 -18.89 -7.73
N LEU A 133 -17.67 -18.16 -7.69
CA LEU A 133 -17.69 -16.71 -7.55
C LEU A 133 -17.14 -16.26 -6.19
N LEU A 134 -17.51 -16.97 -5.11
CA LEU A 134 -17.03 -16.67 -3.76
C LEU A 134 -15.53 -16.91 -3.65
N THR A 135 -15.04 -18.03 -4.19
CA THR A 135 -13.60 -18.31 -4.27
C THR A 135 -12.88 -17.21 -5.04
N SER A 136 -13.40 -16.82 -6.21
CA SER A 136 -12.78 -15.79 -7.04
C SER A 136 -12.75 -14.40 -6.37
N LEU A 137 -13.79 -14.05 -5.61
CA LEU A 137 -13.86 -12.83 -4.81
C LEU A 137 -12.82 -12.83 -3.67
N ASP A 138 -12.72 -13.93 -2.93
CA ASP A 138 -11.73 -14.06 -1.85
C ASP A 138 -10.30 -14.01 -2.40
N GLU A 139 -10.01 -14.74 -3.47
CA GLU A 139 -8.70 -14.68 -4.12
C GLU A 139 -8.36 -13.27 -4.61
N THR A 140 -9.35 -12.54 -5.13
CA THR A 140 -9.18 -11.13 -5.56
C THR A 140 -8.83 -10.24 -4.37
N LEU A 141 -9.49 -10.43 -3.21
CA LEU A 141 -9.18 -9.74 -1.96
C LEU A 141 -7.73 -10.00 -1.52
N GLN A 142 -7.31 -11.27 -1.46
CA GLN A 142 -5.95 -11.65 -1.07
C GLN A 142 -4.90 -11.05 -2.02
N ARG A 143 -5.15 -11.11 -3.33
CA ARG A 143 -4.25 -10.57 -4.35
C ARG A 143 -4.15 -9.04 -4.28
N ALA A 144 -5.23 -8.34 -3.95
CA ALA A 144 -5.20 -6.90 -3.69
C ALA A 144 -4.29 -6.56 -2.50
N GLY A 145 -4.33 -7.36 -1.43
CA GLY A 145 -3.38 -7.29 -0.32
C GLY A 145 -1.92 -7.51 -0.76
N HIS A 146 -1.68 -8.56 -1.55
CA HIS A 146 -0.34 -8.84 -2.08
C HIS A 146 0.19 -7.74 -3.00
N LEU A 147 -0.67 -7.15 -3.84
CA LEU A 147 -0.28 -6.06 -4.72
C LEU A 147 0.00 -4.79 -3.92
N ALA A 148 -0.81 -4.47 -2.91
CA ALA A 148 -0.57 -3.33 -2.01
C ALA A 148 0.78 -3.46 -1.28
N HIS A 149 1.09 -4.65 -0.77
CA HIS A 149 2.39 -4.92 -0.15
C HIS A 149 3.55 -4.71 -1.15
N ARG A 150 3.38 -5.08 -2.42
CA ARG A 150 4.40 -4.79 -3.45
C ARG A 150 4.56 -3.31 -3.71
N MET A 151 3.47 -2.53 -3.75
CA MET A 151 3.56 -1.08 -3.92
C MET A 151 4.28 -0.44 -2.74
N ASN A 152 3.98 -0.89 -1.51
CA ASN A 152 4.70 -0.48 -0.31
C ASN A 152 6.21 -0.76 -0.43
N CYS A 153 6.61 -1.95 -0.91
CA CYS A 153 8.02 -2.24 -1.14
C CYS A 153 8.66 -1.33 -2.20
N ILE A 154 7.94 -0.97 -3.26
CA ILE A 154 8.47 -0.04 -4.26
C ILE A 154 8.63 1.35 -3.63
N LEU A 155 7.66 1.82 -2.85
CA LEU A 155 7.73 3.09 -2.14
C LEU A 155 8.92 3.15 -1.17
N GLN A 156 9.14 2.10 -0.37
CA GLN A 156 10.30 2.03 0.54
C GLN A 156 11.63 2.07 -0.22
N ILE A 157 11.69 1.54 -1.45
CA ILE A 157 12.90 1.62 -2.28
C ILE A 157 13.12 3.04 -2.81
N LEU A 158 12.05 3.75 -3.16
CA LEU A 158 12.11 5.11 -3.68
C LEU A 158 12.36 6.15 -2.60
N GLN A 159 11.82 5.90 -1.41
CA GLN A 159 11.80 6.81 -0.28
C GLN A 159 12.13 6.06 1.01
N PRO A 160 13.37 5.55 1.17
CA PRO A 160 13.74 4.64 2.27
C PRO A 160 13.61 5.26 3.67
N ASN A 161 13.59 6.58 3.78
CA ASN A 161 13.53 7.30 5.05
C ASN A 161 12.17 7.92 5.33
N ILE A 162 11.16 7.68 4.48
CA ILE A 162 9.83 8.26 4.64
C ILE A 162 8.89 7.15 5.11
N PRO A 163 8.31 7.26 6.32
CA PRO A 163 7.33 6.30 6.78
C PRO A 163 6.10 6.36 5.88
N ILE A 164 5.66 5.20 5.39
CA ILE A 164 4.43 5.08 4.63
C ILE A 164 3.32 4.86 5.64
N PHE A 165 2.48 5.87 5.81
CA PHE A 165 1.33 5.76 6.70
C PHE A 165 0.25 4.89 6.07
N GLU A 166 -0.38 4.07 6.90
CA GLU A 166 -1.60 3.39 6.51
C GLU A 166 -2.66 4.47 6.21
N PRO A 167 -3.34 4.42 5.06
CA PRO A 167 -4.39 5.37 4.76
C PRO A 167 -5.44 5.34 5.89
N ALA A 168 -5.89 6.51 6.33
CA ALA A 168 -7.03 6.61 7.23
C ALA A 168 -8.24 5.85 6.64
N ALA A 169 -9.19 5.47 7.51
CA ALA A 169 -10.40 4.77 7.10
C ALA A 169 -10.98 5.38 5.81
N SER A 170 -11.21 4.51 4.81
CA SER A 170 -11.40 4.88 3.39
C SER A 170 -12.28 6.12 3.20
N PRO A 171 -11.85 7.12 2.41
CA PRO A 171 -12.64 8.34 2.16
C PRO A 171 -13.99 8.02 1.51
N THR A 172 -14.09 6.88 0.81
CA THR A 172 -15.37 6.31 0.40
C THR A 172 -15.91 5.45 1.53
N GLY A 173 -16.89 5.97 2.26
CA GLY A 173 -17.59 5.19 3.28
C GLY A 173 -18.17 3.91 2.67
N ILE A 174 -18.06 2.80 3.39
CA ILE A 174 -18.74 1.56 2.98
C ILE A 174 -20.23 1.80 3.14
N PRO A 175 -21.07 1.58 2.10
CA PRO A 175 -22.49 1.81 2.23
C PRO A 175 -23.11 0.94 3.33
N LEU A 176 -24.12 1.52 3.97
CA LEU A 176 -25.00 0.89 4.97
C LEU A 176 -25.67 -0.38 4.42
N PRO A 177 -26.35 -1.18 5.26
CA PRO A 177 -27.11 -2.34 4.79
C PRO A 177 -27.99 -2.00 3.59
N GLN A 178 -27.87 -2.81 2.55
CA GLN A 178 -28.48 -2.61 1.24
C GLN A 178 -29.49 -3.72 0.98
N ASN A 179 -30.58 -3.43 0.27
CA ASN A 179 -31.44 -4.48 -0.25
C ASN A 179 -30.70 -5.32 -1.31
N VAL A 180 -31.19 -6.52 -1.61
CA VAL A 180 -30.50 -7.46 -2.51
C VAL A 180 -30.13 -6.81 -3.85
N PHE A 181 -31.04 -6.03 -4.45
CA PHE A 181 -30.77 -5.33 -5.70
C PHE A 181 -29.60 -4.35 -5.58
N GLN A 182 -29.58 -3.50 -4.55
CA GLN A 182 -28.50 -2.56 -4.27
C GLN A 182 -27.15 -3.26 -4.02
N GLN A 183 -27.15 -4.43 -3.35
CA GLN A 183 -25.94 -5.22 -3.14
C GLN A 183 -25.35 -5.69 -4.49
N LYS A 184 -26.21 -6.12 -5.41
CA LYS A 184 -25.84 -6.58 -6.76
C LYS A 184 -25.25 -5.43 -7.59
N VAL A 185 -25.91 -4.28 -7.59
CA VAL A 185 -25.42 -3.05 -8.26
C VAL A 185 -24.07 -2.64 -7.68
N TYR A 186 -23.95 -2.59 -6.34
CA TYR A 186 -22.74 -2.24 -5.63
C TYR A 186 -21.57 -3.17 -5.98
N GLY A 187 -21.78 -4.49 -5.93
CA GLY A 187 -20.76 -5.47 -6.27
C GLY A 187 -20.25 -5.29 -7.70
N CYS A 188 -21.16 -5.06 -8.65
CA CYS A 188 -20.73 -4.89 -10.03
C CYS A 188 -19.94 -3.60 -10.28
N VAL A 189 -20.33 -2.48 -9.67
CA VAL A 189 -19.60 -1.21 -9.79
C VAL A 189 -18.23 -1.28 -9.13
N VAL A 190 -18.11 -1.92 -7.96
CA VAL A 190 -16.82 -2.17 -7.28
C VAL A 190 -15.87 -2.95 -8.20
N LEU A 191 -16.34 -4.08 -8.75
CA LEU A 191 -15.52 -4.92 -9.63
C LEU A 191 -15.16 -4.21 -10.94
N THR A 192 -16.08 -3.43 -11.51
CA THR A 192 -15.85 -2.63 -12.72
C THR A 192 -14.77 -1.57 -12.49
N ARG A 193 -14.87 -0.81 -11.40
CA ARG A 193 -13.88 0.22 -11.05
C ARG A 193 -12.53 -0.39 -10.70
N LEU A 194 -12.51 -1.52 -10.00
CA LEU A 194 -11.28 -2.26 -9.71
C LEU A 194 -10.59 -2.72 -11.00
N ASN A 195 -11.34 -3.28 -11.96
CA ASN A 195 -10.76 -3.72 -13.23
C ASN A 195 -10.17 -2.55 -14.05
N LYS A 196 -10.87 -1.40 -14.06
CA LYS A 196 -10.38 -0.17 -14.69
C LYS A 196 -9.12 0.35 -13.98
N PHE A 197 -9.13 0.39 -12.65
CA PHE A 197 -7.98 0.76 -11.84
C PHE A 197 -6.76 -0.13 -12.12
N LEU A 198 -6.94 -1.46 -12.10
CA LEU A 198 -5.88 -2.43 -12.38
C LEU A 198 -5.29 -2.27 -13.79
N SER A 199 -6.08 -1.79 -14.75
CA SER A 199 -5.55 -1.42 -16.06
C SER A 199 -4.56 -0.28 -15.97
N GLY A 200 -4.90 0.80 -15.27
CA GLY A 200 -3.96 1.90 -15.00
C GLY A 200 -2.71 1.45 -14.23
N VAL A 201 -2.88 0.57 -13.23
CA VAL A 201 -1.74 0.05 -12.44
C VAL A 201 -0.78 -0.76 -13.31
N VAL A 202 -1.30 -1.55 -14.25
CA VAL A 202 -0.47 -2.29 -15.21
C VAL A 202 0.37 -1.33 -16.07
N ASP A 203 -0.22 -0.21 -16.48
CA ASP A 203 0.44 0.75 -17.36
C ASP A 203 1.50 1.56 -16.61
N GLU A 204 1.20 2.04 -15.39
CA GLU A 204 2.17 2.71 -14.51
C GLU A 204 3.35 1.79 -14.15
N LEU A 205 3.10 0.55 -13.71
CA LEU A 205 4.20 -0.35 -13.36
C LEU A 205 5.07 -0.72 -14.56
N ARG A 206 4.52 -0.70 -15.79
CA ARG A 206 5.31 -0.87 -17.01
C ARG A 206 6.16 0.36 -17.31
N SER A 207 5.63 1.58 -17.13
CA SER A 207 6.37 2.82 -17.37
C SER A 207 7.61 2.93 -16.45
N PHE A 208 7.53 2.33 -15.26
CA PHE A 208 8.63 2.27 -14.29
C PHE A 208 9.68 1.21 -14.60
N LYS A 209 9.38 0.26 -15.50
CA LYS A 209 10.33 -0.79 -15.90
C LYS A 209 11.45 -0.17 -16.73
N GLY A 210 12.60 0.04 -16.09
CA GLY A 210 13.83 0.53 -16.73
C GLY A 210 14.16 1.99 -16.44
N SER A 211 13.18 2.80 -16.04
CA SER A 211 13.35 4.23 -15.73
C SER A 211 13.66 4.49 -14.24
N MET A 212 13.06 3.73 -13.32
CA MET A 212 13.19 4.00 -11.87
C MET A 212 14.30 3.22 -11.17
N CYS A 213 14.62 2.01 -11.64
CA CYS A 213 15.60 1.14 -11.00
C CYS A 213 17.01 1.26 -11.59
N VAL A 214 17.41 2.45 -12.04
CA VAL A 214 18.74 2.67 -12.64
C VAL A 214 19.79 2.63 -11.55
N LYS A 215 20.68 1.63 -11.60
CA LYS A 215 21.92 1.67 -10.81
C LYS A 215 22.73 2.86 -11.33
N LYS A 216 22.91 3.91 -10.52
CA LYS A 216 23.92 4.94 -10.81
C LYS A 216 25.26 4.22 -10.97
N LYS A 217 25.76 4.08 -12.20
CA LYS A 217 27.15 3.65 -12.41
C LYS A 217 28.00 4.71 -11.71
N LYS A 218 28.72 4.32 -10.65
CA LYS A 218 29.74 5.20 -10.06
C LYS A 218 30.71 5.54 -11.19
N LYS A 219 30.64 6.77 -11.72
CA LYS A 219 31.68 7.32 -12.58
C LYS A 219 32.93 7.34 -11.71
N LYS A 220 33.85 6.41 -11.93
CA LYS A 220 35.17 6.39 -11.28
C LYS A 220 35.84 7.70 -11.72
N ARG A 221 35.79 8.74 -10.88
CA ARG A 221 36.63 9.92 -11.07
C ARG A 221 38.04 9.43 -10.79
N ASN A 222 38.85 9.26 -11.83
CA ASN A 222 40.30 9.22 -11.65
C ASN A 222 40.68 10.63 -11.19
N CYS A 223 40.86 10.79 -9.88
CA CYS A 223 41.56 11.92 -9.32
C CYS A 223 43.02 11.48 -9.22
N GLY A 224 43.86 12.03 -10.09
CA GLY A 224 45.25 11.64 -10.25
C GLY A 224 45.73 12.14 -11.59
N ASP A 225 46.01 13.44 -11.67
CA ASP A 225 47.31 13.95 -12.10
C ASP A 225 47.31 15.47 -11.88
N VAL A 226 47.93 15.86 -10.77
CA VAL A 226 48.52 17.17 -10.59
C VAL A 226 49.88 17.11 -11.25
N ILE A 227 50.05 17.76 -12.39
CA ILE A 227 51.36 18.30 -12.79
C ILE A 227 51.12 19.76 -13.21
N GLN A 228 51.68 20.66 -12.42
CA GLN A 228 51.89 22.06 -12.76
C GLN A 228 52.80 22.15 -13.99
N VAL A 229 52.41 22.95 -14.98
CA VAL A 229 53.37 23.71 -15.79
C VAL A 229 52.80 25.11 -15.97
N VAL A 230 53.44 26.04 -15.26
CA VAL A 230 53.43 27.48 -15.53
C VAL A 230 54.61 27.72 -16.46
N ASP A 231 54.39 28.30 -17.65
CA ASP A 231 54.94 29.59 -18.07
C ASP A 231 54.74 29.88 -19.58
N ASN A 232 54.30 31.12 -19.82
CA ASN A 232 54.61 32.07 -20.90
C ASN A 232 54.78 31.57 -22.36
N ASP A 233 53.98 32.14 -23.28
CA ASP A 233 54.52 33.28 -24.02
C ASP A 233 53.46 34.06 -24.84
N LEU A 234 53.69 35.37 -24.83
CA LEU A 234 53.02 36.42 -25.59
C LEU A 234 53.46 36.37 -27.06
N LYS A 235 52.50 36.46 -28.00
CA LYS A 235 52.62 37.30 -29.21
C LYS A 235 51.27 37.48 -29.89
#